data_AF-A0A2H0WZS2-F1
#
_entry.id   AF-A0A2H0WZS2-F1
#
_cell.length_a   1.000
_cell.length_b   1.000
_cell.length_c   1.000
_cell.angle_alpha   90.00
_cell.angle_beta   90.00
_cell.angle_gamma   90.00
#
_symmetry.space_group_name_H-M   'P 1'
#
loop_
_entity.id
_entity.type
_entity.pdbx_description
1 polymer ?
#
loop_
_entity_poly.entity_id
_entity_poly.type
_entity_poly.pdbx_seq_one_letter_code
_entity_poly.pdbx_strand_id
1 'polypeptide(L)' 'KIVKAGFSQPRKQILNNLSKKLKLDKEKIKSWLLGNRIQPTQRAETLSMEDWISLAKT' A
#
# COMPACT_ATOMS: atom_id res chain seq x y z
N LYS A 1 5.95 5.46 8.30
CA LYS A 1 6.59 4.18 7.88
C LYS A 1 5.91 3.55 6.65
N ILE A 2 4.57 3.50 6.60
CA ILE A 2 3.77 2.94 5.49
C ILE A 2 4.03 3.68 4.15
N VAL A 3 4.01 5.01 4.14
CA VAL A 3 4.30 5.81 2.93
C VAL A 3 5.70 5.47 2.36
N LYS A 4 6.74 5.51 3.20
CA LYS A 4 8.11 5.14 2.79
C LYS A 4 8.20 3.69 2.28
N ALA A 5 7.42 2.76 2.85
CA ALA A 5 7.33 1.39 2.35
C ALA A 5 6.69 1.34 0.96
N GLY A 6 5.60 2.08 0.75
CA GLY A 6 4.91 2.23 -0.53
C GLY A 6 5.78 2.77 -1.66
N PHE A 7 6.63 3.77 -1.38
CA PHE A 7 7.55 4.36 -2.37
C PHE A 7 8.90 3.63 -2.50
N SER A 8 9.08 2.49 -1.82
CA SER A 8 10.40 1.85 -1.76
C SER A 8 10.90 1.26 -3.08
N GLN A 9 10.00 0.91 -4.01
CA GLN A 9 10.34 0.53 -5.37
C GLN A 9 9.38 1.25 -6.35
N PRO A 10 9.79 2.38 -6.96
CA PRO A 10 8.87 3.31 -7.63
C PRO A 10 7.97 2.71 -8.72
N ARG A 11 8.45 1.68 -9.43
CA ARG A 11 7.73 1.06 -10.55
C ARG A 11 6.85 -0.11 -10.14
N LYS A 12 6.92 -0.57 -8.89
CA LYS A 12 6.14 -1.71 -8.42
C LYS A 12 4.80 -1.28 -7.87
N GLN A 13 3.84 -2.19 -7.96
CA GLN A 13 2.53 -2.05 -7.36
C GLN A 13 2.63 -1.90 -5.85
N ILE A 14 1.71 -1.15 -5.25
CA ILE A 14 1.70 -0.82 -3.83
C ILE A 14 1.61 -2.09 -2.96
N LEU A 15 0.84 -3.10 -3.39
CA LEU A 15 0.79 -4.42 -2.74
C LEU A 15 2.17 -5.04 -2.59
N ASN A 16 2.96 -5.06 -3.66
CA ASN A 16 4.29 -5.67 -3.65
C ASN A 16 5.27 -4.89 -2.78
N ASN A 17 5.18 -3.55 -2.80
CA ASN A 17 6.03 -2.69 -1.99
C ASN A 17 5.72 -2.85 -0.50
N LEU A 18 4.43 -2.82 -0.12
CA LEU A 18 3.99 -2.97 1.26
C LEU A 18 4.26 -4.38 1.80
N SER A 19 3.92 -5.44 1.06
CA SER A 19 4.23 -6.82 1.47
C SER A 19 5.73 -7.03 1.69
N LYS A 20 6.58 -6.56 0.77
CA LYS A 20 8.04 -6.72 0.88
C LYS A 20 8.64 -5.91 2.03
N LYS A 21 8.18 -4.68 2.26
CA LYS A 21 8.77 -3.79 3.29
C LYS A 21 8.20 -4.02 4.68
N LEU A 22 6.92 -4.39 4.78
CA LEU A 22 6.28 -4.72 6.06
C LEU A 22 6.48 -6.20 6.43
N LYS A 23 7.01 -7.02 5.51
CA LYS A 23 7.17 -8.48 5.68
C LYS A 23 5.86 -9.16 6.06
N LEU A 24 4.75 -8.66 5.51
CA LEU A 24 3.41 -9.17 5.72
C LEU A 24 2.96 -9.96 4.49
N ASP A 25 2.06 -10.90 4.76
CA ASP A 25 1.46 -11.72 3.73
C ASP A 25 0.70 -10.86 2.70
N LYS A 26 0.78 -11.27 1.43
CA LYS A 26 0.16 -10.52 0.33
C LYS A 26 -1.35 -10.50 0.43
N GLU A 27 -1.99 -11.59 0.85
CA GLU A 27 -3.46 -11.62 0.96
C GLU A 27 -3.94 -10.69 2.08
N LYS A 28 -3.22 -10.60 3.21
CA LYS A 28 -3.52 -9.63 4.27
C LYS A 28 -3.44 -8.18 3.78
N ILE A 29 -2.35 -7.82 3.10
CA ILE A 29 -2.17 -6.46 2.54
C ILE A 29 -3.24 -6.17 1.48
N LYS A 30 -3.58 -7.16 0.64
CA LYS A 30 -4.59 -7.02 -0.41
C LYS A 30 -5.97 -6.73 0.20
N SER A 31 -6.41 -7.49 1.19
CA SER A 31 -7.68 -7.23 1.88
C SER A 31 -7.69 -5.88 2.58
N TRP A 32 -6.56 -5.49 3.18
CA TRP A 32 -6.41 -4.19 3.82
C TRP A 32 -6.51 -3.00 2.85
N LEU A 33 -5.87 -3.12 1.68
CA LEU A 33 -5.96 -2.11 0.61
C LEU A 33 -7.38 -2.03 0.03
N LEU A 34 -8.00 -3.17 -0.25
CA LEU A 34 -9.36 -3.24 -0.78
C LEU A 34 -10.39 -2.68 0.22
N GLY A 35 -10.21 -2.93 1.52
CA GLY A 35 -11.03 -2.34 2.58
C GLY A 35 -10.95 -0.81 2.63
N ASN A 36 -9.82 -0.24 2.20
CA ASN A 36 -9.61 1.20 2.05
C ASN A 36 -9.92 1.73 0.64
N ARG A 37 -10.58 0.93 -0.22
CA ARG A 37 -10.91 1.26 -1.63
C ARG A 37 -9.69 1.55 -2.52
N ILE A 38 -8.52 1.03 -2.16
CA ILE A 38 -7.29 1.19 -2.92
C ILE A 38 -7.03 -0.09 -3.73
N GLN A 39 -6.75 0.07 -5.02
CA GLN A 39 -6.49 -1.09 -5.86
C GLN A 39 -5.07 -1.63 -5.60
N PRO A 40 -4.91 -2.93 -5.29
CA PRO A 40 -3.59 -3.51 -5.00
C PRO A 40 -2.59 -3.38 -6.14
N THR A 41 -3.09 -3.21 -7.37
CA THR A 41 -2.33 -3.08 -8.61
C THR A 41 -1.87 -1.66 -8.91
N GLN A 42 -2.36 -0.65 -8.18
CA GLN A 42 -1.94 0.74 -8.32
C GLN A 42 -0.50 0.94 -7.83
N ARG A 43 0.13 2.03 -8.26
CA ARG A 43 1.43 2.47 -7.74
C ARG A 43 1.23 3.43 -6.58
N ALA A 44 2.24 3.53 -5.72
CA ALA A 44 2.19 4.44 -4.58
C ALA A 44 1.99 5.92 -4.98
N GLU A 45 2.45 6.31 -6.17
CA GLU A 45 2.31 7.67 -6.71
C GLU A 45 0.87 8.06 -7.09
N THR A 46 -0.03 7.09 -7.28
CA THR A 46 -1.42 7.37 -7.66
C THR A 46 -2.36 7.52 -6.46
N LEU A 47 -1.87 7.27 -5.24
CA LEU A 47 -2.66 7.43 -4.02
C LEU A 47 -2.63 8.90 -3.57
N SER A 48 -3.78 9.38 -3.12
CA SER A 48 -3.94 10.69 -2.49
C SER A 48 -3.38 10.71 -1.07
N MET A 49 -3.25 11.90 -0.47
CA MET A 49 -2.83 12.03 0.93
C MET A 49 -3.86 11.40 1.87
N GLU A 50 -5.13 11.54 1.53
CA GLU A 50 -6.28 10.98 2.24
C GLU A 50 -6.22 9.45 2.26
N ASP A 51 -5.86 8.82 1.14
CA ASP A 51 -5.66 7.37 1.06
C ASP A 51 -4.57 6.89 2.01
N TRP A 52 -3.44 7.61 2.05
CA TRP A 52 -2.35 7.29 2.98
C TRP A 52 -2.75 7.47 4.45
N ILE A 53 -3.56 8.48 4.76
CA ILE A 53 -4.10 8.69 6.11
C ILE A 53 -5.05 7.56 6.48
N SER A 54 -5.92 7.13 5.56
CA SER A 54 -6.86 6.01 5.78
C SER A 54 -6.11 4.72 6.08
N LEU A 55 -5.06 4.42 5.30
CA LEU A 55 -4.17 3.29 5.57
C LEU A 55 -3.49 3.42 6.95
N ALA A 56 -3.01 4.60 7.32
CA ALA A 56 -2.29 4.77 8.60
C ALA A 56 -3.19 4.69 9.85
N LYS A 57 -4.51 4.92 9.71
CA LYS A 57 -5.48 4.90 10.82
C LYS A 57 -6.06 3.51 11.12
N THR A 58 -5.94 2.59 10.16
CA THR A 58 -6.42 1.21 10.28
C THR A 58 -5.41 0.37 11.05
#